data_AF-A0A2E9I6J3-F1
#
_entry.id   AF-A0A2E9I6J3-F1
#
_cell.length_a   1.000
_cell.length_b   1.000
_cell.length_c   1.000
_cell.angle_alpha   90.00
_cell.angle_beta   90.00
_cell.angle_gamma   90.00
#
_symmetry.space_group_name_H-M   'P 1'
#
loop_
_entity.id
_entity.type
_entity.pdbx_description
1 polymer ?
#
loop_
_entity_poly.entity_id
_entity_poly.type
_entity_poly.pdbx_seq_one_letter_code
_entity_poly.pdbx_strand_id
1 'polypeptide(L)'
;MLHRICSYFQVDARILLQPVQEITNNEAGILNDPAIAAYLGGALRSVSEEEFPSGFYRFARRSFLDEDMFVRGLIYVFRSGKGTFLKGFEAKDAMRQQGLPTDPATREFRGAVMPQEDGIAALVSRRGATTTSFNFLARIPSFENNFWVGYVTRTVRENVAGRRVERLVYEYLGKNMAQVLPAARSAGFCAESDLLAYQRNLLKPSESFI
;
A
#
# COMPACT_ATOMS: atom_id res chain seq x y z
N MET A 1 -25.80 -39.27 -21.94
CA MET A 1 -24.34 -39.52 -21.86
C MET A 1 -23.61 -38.44 -21.06
N LEU A 2 -23.85 -37.14 -21.31
CA LEU A 2 -23.25 -36.03 -20.57
C LEU A 2 -23.50 -36.05 -19.04
N HIS A 3 -24.74 -36.32 -18.60
CA HIS A 3 -25.10 -36.44 -17.18
C HIS A 3 -24.23 -37.44 -16.40
N ARG A 4 -23.88 -38.59 -16.99
CA ARG A 4 -23.04 -39.59 -16.31
C ARG A 4 -21.60 -39.13 -16.11
N ILE A 5 -21.05 -38.35 -17.05
CA ILE A 5 -19.70 -37.78 -16.97
C ILE A 5 -19.67 -36.68 -15.88
N CYS A 6 -20.66 -35.80 -15.91
CA CYS A 6 -20.80 -34.71 -14.93
C CYS A 6 -20.97 -35.23 -13.49
N SER A 7 -21.79 -36.27 -13.28
CA SER A 7 -21.92 -36.92 -11.97
C SER A 7 -20.63 -37.61 -11.50
N TYR A 8 -19.85 -38.22 -12.40
CA TYR A 8 -18.59 -38.87 -12.04
C TYR A 8 -17.53 -37.87 -11.58
N PHE A 9 -17.45 -36.71 -12.22
CA PHE A 9 -16.49 -35.65 -11.88
C PHE A 9 -17.02 -34.63 -10.87
N GLN A 10 -18.24 -34.81 -10.34
CA GLN A 10 -18.91 -33.87 -9.43
C GLN A 10 -18.96 -32.42 -9.94
N VAL A 11 -19.19 -32.25 -11.24
CA VAL A 11 -19.30 -30.94 -11.89
C VAL A 11 -20.69 -30.76 -12.49
N ASP A 12 -21.26 -29.56 -12.37
CA ASP A 12 -22.53 -29.22 -13.01
C ASP A 12 -22.34 -28.90 -14.49
N ALA A 13 -23.17 -29.50 -15.35
CA ALA A 13 -23.21 -29.18 -16.78
C ALA A 13 -23.94 -27.84 -16.99
N ARG A 14 -23.20 -26.74 -17.06
CA ARG A 14 -23.77 -25.46 -17.50
C ARG A 14 -23.69 -25.37 -19.01
N ILE A 15 -24.83 -25.26 -19.69
CA ILE A 15 -24.87 -25.02 -21.12
C ILE A 15 -24.45 -23.56 -21.35
N LEU A 16 -23.30 -23.38 -21.99
CA LEU A 16 -22.83 -22.06 -22.40
C LEU A 16 -23.65 -21.64 -23.63
N LEU A 17 -24.50 -20.63 -23.47
CA LEU A 17 -25.32 -20.08 -24.55
C LEU A 17 -24.53 -19.18 -25.51
N GLN A 18 -23.28 -18.86 -25.15
CA GLN A 18 -22.36 -18.05 -25.94
C GLN A 18 -21.05 -18.83 -26.13
N PRO A 19 -20.34 -18.64 -27.27
CA PRO A 19 -19.00 -19.20 -27.47
C PRO A 19 -18.09 -18.86 -26.30
N VAL A 20 -17.23 -19.80 -25.86
CA VAL A 20 -16.29 -19.59 -24.75
C VAL A 20 -15.40 -18.36 -24.99
N GLN A 21 -15.09 -18.06 -26.26
CA GLN A 21 -14.33 -16.89 -26.68
C GLN A 21 -15.04 -15.56 -26.37
N GLU A 22 -16.37 -15.55 -26.29
CA GLU A 22 -17.20 -14.38 -25.95
C GLU A 22 -17.44 -14.26 -24.44
N ILE A 23 -17.20 -15.32 -23.67
CA ILE A 23 -17.16 -15.29 -22.20
C ILE A 23 -15.85 -14.61 -21.77
N THR A 24 -15.76 -13.32 -22.07
CA THR A 24 -14.82 -12.45 -21.39
C THR A 24 -15.32 -12.29 -19.96
N ASN A 25 -14.46 -12.48 -18.97
CA ASN A 25 -14.71 -12.05 -17.59
C ASN A 25 -14.81 -10.52 -17.61
N ASN A 26 -15.96 -10.00 -18.04
CA ASN A 26 -16.11 -8.62 -18.48
C ASN A 26 -16.69 -7.75 -17.36
N GLU A 27 -16.07 -7.84 -16.19
CA GLU A 27 -15.87 -6.63 -15.40
C GLU A 27 -14.42 -6.22 -15.62
N ALA A 28 -14.13 -5.70 -16.81
CA ALA A 28 -12.88 -4.98 -17.01
C ALA A 28 -12.84 -3.88 -15.94
N GLY A 29 -12.02 -4.07 -14.90
CA GLY A 29 -11.89 -3.09 -13.83
C GLY A 29 -11.54 -1.72 -14.43
N ILE A 30 -11.96 -0.63 -13.78
CA ILE A 30 -11.94 0.74 -14.31
C ILE A 30 -10.67 1.10 -15.12
N LEU A 31 -9.49 0.65 -14.67
CA LEU A 31 -8.20 0.92 -15.33
C LEU A 31 -8.01 0.26 -16.72
N ASN A 32 -8.84 -0.72 -17.06
CA ASN A 32 -8.86 -1.40 -18.36
C ASN A 32 -9.99 -0.90 -19.27
N ASP A 33 -10.81 0.06 -18.81
CA ASP A 33 -11.89 0.64 -19.61
C ASP A 33 -11.29 1.40 -20.82
N PRO A 34 -11.82 1.21 -22.05
CA PRO A 34 -11.32 1.90 -23.24
C PRO A 34 -11.23 3.42 -23.11
N ALA A 35 -12.09 4.04 -22.31
CA ALA A 35 -12.09 5.48 -22.06
C ALA A 35 -10.78 5.98 -21.43
N ILE A 36 -10.11 5.14 -20.62
CA ILE A 36 -8.89 5.53 -19.90
C ILE A 36 -7.70 4.61 -20.13
N ALA A 37 -7.86 3.48 -20.82
CA ALA A 37 -6.82 2.48 -21.01
C ALA A 37 -5.54 3.03 -21.67
N ALA A 38 -5.66 3.96 -22.62
CA ALA A 38 -4.51 4.60 -23.25
C ALA A 38 -3.73 5.53 -22.30
N TYR A 39 -4.39 6.01 -21.23
CA TYR A 39 -3.83 6.96 -20.27
C TYR A 39 -3.30 6.28 -19.01
N LEU A 40 -4.06 5.30 -18.48
CA LEU A 40 -3.76 4.61 -17.21
C LEU A 40 -3.41 3.13 -17.38
N GLY A 41 -3.59 2.53 -18.56
CA GLY A 41 -3.26 1.11 -18.78
C GLY A 41 -1.78 0.80 -18.56
N GLY A 42 -0.89 1.78 -18.76
CA GLY A 42 0.52 1.68 -18.42
C GLY A 42 0.80 1.60 -16.91
N ALA A 43 -0.09 2.14 -16.08
CA ALA A 43 0.03 2.10 -14.61
C ALA A 43 -0.18 0.68 -14.04
N LEU A 44 -0.74 -0.24 -14.83
CA LEU A 44 -0.88 -1.65 -14.46
C LEU A 44 0.41 -2.46 -14.68
N ARG A 45 1.49 -1.84 -15.17
CA ARG A 45 2.80 -2.50 -15.26
C ARG A 45 3.36 -2.75 -13.86
N SER A 46 3.90 -3.94 -13.64
CA SER A 46 4.63 -4.24 -12.41
C SER A 46 5.86 -3.34 -12.30
N VAL A 47 6.05 -2.73 -11.14
CA VAL A 47 7.33 -2.13 -10.76
C VAL A 47 8.38 -3.24 -10.69
N SER A 48 9.59 -2.98 -11.19
CA SER A 48 10.66 -3.98 -11.19
C SER A 48 11.10 -4.33 -9.76
N GLU A 49 11.64 -5.54 -9.56
CA GLU A 49 12.25 -5.92 -8.28
C GLU A 49 13.51 -5.09 -7.98
N GLU A 50 14.17 -4.56 -9.01
CA GLU A 50 15.32 -3.66 -8.84
C GLU A 50 14.90 -2.30 -8.30
N GLU A 51 13.76 -1.76 -8.73
CA GLU A 51 13.27 -0.42 -8.37
C GLU A 51 12.52 -0.42 -7.03
N PHE A 52 11.70 -1.44 -6.78
CA PHE A 52 10.94 -1.58 -5.53
C PHE A 52 10.81 -3.05 -5.11
N PRO A 53 11.84 -3.62 -4.45
CA PRO A 53 11.90 -5.04 -4.12
C PRO A 53 10.71 -5.56 -3.30
N SER A 54 10.33 -6.81 -3.51
CA SER A 54 9.38 -7.53 -2.66
C SER A 54 9.98 -7.88 -1.31
N GLY A 55 9.30 -7.53 -0.23
CA GLY A 55 9.77 -7.76 1.13
C GLY A 55 9.14 -6.83 2.14
N PHE A 56 9.68 -6.83 3.35
CA PHE A 56 9.22 -5.94 4.41
C PHE A 56 9.88 -4.58 4.30
N TYR A 57 9.07 -3.54 4.53
CA TYR A 57 9.54 -2.18 4.67
C TYR A 57 9.07 -1.63 6.01
N ARG A 58 9.97 -0.96 6.71
CA ARG A 58 9.60 -0.06 7.80
C ARG A 58 9.25 1.29 7.20
N PHE A 59 8.15 1.90 7.64
CA PHE A 59 7.82 3.26 7.28
C PHE A 59 7.78 4.18 8.49
N ALA A 60 8.01 5.46 8.24
CA ALA A 60 7.80 6.53 9.20
C ALA A 60 7.20 7.76 8.51
N ARG A 61 6.34 8.49 9.23
CA ARG A 61 5.77 9.79 8.83
C ARG A 61 5.27 10.55 10.05
N ARG A 62 5.04 11.85 9.93
CA ARG A 62 4.28 12.60 10.95
C ARG A 62 2.85 12.10 11.00
N SER A 63 2.23 12.14 12.17
CA SER A 63 0.83 11.79 12.35
C SER A 63 -0.07 12.81 11.66
N PHE A 64 -1.20 12.34 11.13
CA PHE A 64 -2.24 13.19 10.55
C PHE A 64 -3.26 13.68 11.60
N LEU A 65 -3.15 13.16 12.83
CA LEU A 65 -4.08 13.43 13.93
C LEU A 65 -3.45 14.29 15.03
N ASP A 66 -2.14 14.24 15.15
CA ASP A 66 -1.38 14.86 16.23
C ASP A 66 -0.08 15.39 15.62
N GLU A 67 0.11 16.71 15.67
CA GLU A 67 1.25 17.32 15.00
C GLU A 67 2.58 16.99 15.68
N ASP A 68 2.61 16.66 16.97
CA ASP A 68 3.85 16.42 17.71
C ASP A 68 4.28 14.94 17.67
N MET A 69 3.41 14.08 17.13
CA MET A 69 3.62 12.64 17.08
C MET A 69 3.96 12.14 15.68
N PHE A 70 4.74 11.06 15.63
CA PHE A 70 5.05 10.33 14.42
C PHE A 70 4.39 8.96 14.44
N VAL A 71 4.14 8.42 13.25
CA VAL A 71 3.66 7.05 13.06
C VAL A 71 4.79 6.26 12.41
N ARG A 72 5.17 5.17 13.06
CA ARG A 72 6.02 4.14 12.45
C ARG A 72 5.27 2.85 12.29
N GLY A 73 5.54 2.12 11.22
CA GLY A 73 4.88 0.86 10.97
C GLY A 73 5.62 -0.03 10.00
N LEU A 74 5.01 -1.16 9.69
CA LEU A 74 5.56 -2.17 8.82
C LEU A 74 4.57 -2.45 7.69
N ILE A 75 5.08 -2.51 6.47
CA ILE A 75 4.35 -3.01 5.30
C ILE A 75 5.10 -4.18 4.68
N TYR A 76 4.36 -5.00 3.94
CA TYR A 76 4.88 -6.08 3.14
C TYR A 76 4.52 -5.85 1.68
N VAL A 77 5.53 -5.75 0.84
CA VAL A 77 5.42 -5.60 -0.61
C VAL A 77 5.57 -6.96 -1.27
N PHE A 78 4.69 -7.28 -2.21
CA PHE A 78 4.66 -8.56 -2.91
C PHE A 78 4.16 -8.41 -4.34
N ARG A 79 4.51 -9.40 -5.18
CA ARG A 79 3.99 -9.52 -6.54
C ARG A 79 2.84 -10.50 -6.60
N SER A 80 1.84 -10.21 -7.42
CA SER A 80 0.75 -11.13 -7.73
C SER A 80 0.31 -10.93 -9.18
N GLY A 81 0.37 -11.98 -9.99
CA GLY A 81 0.19 -11.85 -11.44
C GLY A 81 1.18 -10.84 -12.03
N LYS A 82 0.66 -9.83 -12.74
CA LYS A 82 1.46 -8.74 -13.33
C LYS A 82 1.52 -7.48 -12.46
N GLY A 83 0.98 -7.52 -11.24
CA GLY A 83 0.86 -6.36 -10.35
C GLY A 83 1.86 -6.36 -9.20
N THR A 84 2.14 -5.16 -8.70
CA THR A 84 2.88 -4.92 -7.46
C THR A 84 1.93 -4.42 -6.40
N PHE A 85 1.97 -5.03 -5.22
CA PHE A 85 1.03 -4.75 -4.14
C PHE A 85 1.75 -4.57 -2.83
N LEU A 86 1.12 -3.84 -1.93
CA LEU A 86 1.52 -3.76 -0.54
C LEU A 86 0.36 -4.12 0.37
N LYS A 87 0.68 -4.59 1.56
CA LYS A 87 -0.26 -4.70 2.67
C LYS A 87 0.40 -4.30 3.98
N GLY A 88 -0.39 -3.83 4.91
CA GLY A 88 0.05 -3.48 6.25
C GLY A 88 -1.13 -3.39 7.20
N PHE A 89 -0.86 -2.95 8.42
CA PHE A 89 -1.88 -2.82 9.46
C PHE A 89 -1.77 -1.45 10.12
N GLU A 90 -2.91 -0.79 10.31
CA GLU A 90 -2.99 0.44 11.12
C GLU A 90 -2.47 0.21 12.54
N ALA A 91 -1.92 1.23 13.19
CA ALA A 91 -1.50 1.13 14.59
C ALA A 91 -2.70 0.82 15.50
N LYS A 92 -2.55 -0.09 16.47
CA LYS A 92 -3.65 -0.42 17.41
C LYS A 92 -4.14 0.82 18.15
N ASP A 93 -3.22 1.70 18.54
CA ASP A 93 -3.57 2.92 19.29
C ASP A 93 -4.32 3.93 18.40
N ALA A 94 -3.97 4.03 17.11
CA ALA A 94 -4.72 4.83 16.16
C ALA A 94 -6.17 4.33 15.97
N MET A 95 -6.37 3.00 16.00
CA MET A 95 -7.71 2.42 15.97
C MET A 95 -8.48 2.74 17.26
N ARG A 96 -7.85 2.57 18.42
CA ARG A 96 -8.46 2.84 19.73
C ARG A 96 -8.88 4.29 19.89
N GLN A 97 -8.04 5.23 19.46
CA GLN A 97 -8.35 6.67 19.48
C GLN A 97 -9.61 7.02 18.66
N GLN A 98 -9.93 6.23 17.63
CA GLN A 98 -11.13 6.39 16.81
C GLN A 98 -12.29 5.48 17.26
N GLY A 99 -12.16 4.77 18.38
CA GLY A 99 -13.17 3.82 18.86
C GLY A 99 -13.35 2.59 17.95
N LEU A 100 -12.36 2.26 17.11
CA LEU A 100 -12.43 1.17 16.15
C LEU A 100 -11.85 -0.14 16.73
N PRO A 101 -12.35 -1.30 16.29
CA PRO A 101 -11.78 -2.61 16.62
C PRO A 101 -10.29 -2.72 16.26
N THR A 102 -9.52 -3.39 17.12
CA THR A 102 -8.08 -3.63 16.92
C THR A 102 -7.75 -4.99 16.29
N ASP A 103 -8.76 -5.71 15.81
CA ASP A 103 -8.59 -6.99 15.16
C ASP A 103 -7.85 -6.83 13.81
N PRO A 104 -7.18 -7.89 13.31
CA PRO A 104 -6.42 -7.80 12.07
C PRO A 104 -7.26 -7.44 10.84
N ALA A 105 -8.51 -7.91 10.74
CA ALA A 105 -9.32 -7.70 9.55
C ALA A 105 -9.74 -6.24 9.38
N THR A 106 -10.02 -5.55 10.49
CA THR A 106 -10.35 -4.11 10.51
C THR A 106 -9.13 -3.23 10.29
N ARG A 107 -7.95 -3.66 10.77
CA ARG A 107 -6.70 -2.91 10.67
C ARG A 107 -5.97 -3.05 9.34
N GLU A 108 -6.24 -4.13 8.61
CA GLU A 108 -5.54 -4.41 7.35
C GLU A 108 -5.86 -3.32 6.31
N PHE A 109 -4.79 -2.78 5.73
CA PHE A 109 -4.85 -2.00 4.50
C PHE A 109 -4.07 -2.71 3.40
N ARG A 110 -4.48 -2.49 2.16
CA ARG A 110 -3.79 -2.97 0.97
C ARG A 110 -3.65 -1.86 -0.04
N GLY A 111 -2.63 -1.93 -0.88
CA GLY A 111 -2.46 -0.98 -1.96
C GLY A 111 -1.93 -1.60 -3.22
N ALA A 112 -2.26 -0.96 -4.34
CA ALA A 112 -1.67 -1.21 -5.64
C ALA A 112 -0.54 -0.20 -5.86
N VAL A 113 0.58 -0.67 -6.38
CA VAL A 113 1.79 0.12 -6.65
C VAL A 113 2.00 0.17 -8.15
N MET A 114 2.30 1.35 -8.66
CA MET A 114 2.52 1.64 -10.07
C MET A 114 3.80 2.48 -10.25
N PRO A 115 4.51 2.36 -11.38
CA PRO A 115 5.60 3.27 -11.70
C PRO A 115 5.06 4.69 -11.88
N GLN A 116 5.80 5.69 -11.39
CA GLN A 116 5.42 7.10 -11.47
C GLN A 116 6.68 7.97 -11.51
N GLU A 117 6.88 8.73 -12.59
CA GLU A 117 8.04 9.61 -12.76
C GLU A 117 9.37 8.88 -12.46
N ASP A 118 10.14 9.34 -11.47
CA ASP A 118 11.42 8.78 -11.01
C ASP A 118 11.28 7.81 -9.83
N GLY A 119 10.07 7.32 -9.56
CA GLY A 119 9.79 6.40 -8.48
C GLY A 119 8.48 5.66 -8.63
N ILE A 120 7.80 5.45 -7.51
CA ILE A 120 6.55 4.71 -7.44
C ILE A 120 5.43 5.58 -6.88
N ALA A 121 4.21 5.30 -7.36
CA ALA A 121 2.98 5.70 -6.72
C ALA A 121 2.29 4.49 -6.09
N ALA A 122 1.65 4.67 -4.94
CA ALA A 122 0.84 3.65 -4.31
C ALA A 122 -0.53 4.21 -3.92
N LEU A 123 -1.59 3.55 -4.39
CA LEU A 123 -2.95 3.79 -3.94
C LEU A 123 -3.27 2.79 -2.85
N VAL A 124 -3.40 3.25 -1.61
CA VAL A 124 -3.55 2.40 -0.42
C VAL A 124 -4.91 2.64 0.22
N SER A 125 -5.58 1.56 0.59
CA SER A 125 -6.89 1.62 1.21
C SER A 125 -7.10 0.58 2.29
N ARG A 126 -7.88 0.95 3.30
CA ARG A 126 -8.52 -0.02 4.20
C ARG A 126 -9.63 -0.76 3.47
N ARG A 127 -10.05 -1.89 4.05
CA ARG A 127 -11.14 -2.72 3.54
C ARG A 127 -12.39 -1.87 3.26
N GLY A 128 -13.03 -2.10 2.12
CA GLY A 128 -14.25 -1.40 1.70
C GLY A 128 -14.05 0.07 1.27
N ALA A 129 -12.83 0.48 0.92
CA ALA A 129 -12.53 1.86 0.48
C ALA A 129 -12.86 2.94 1.53
N THR A 130 -12.89 2.57 2.81
CA THR A 130 -13.30 3.48 3.91
C THR A 130 -12.32 4.64 4.13
N THR A 131 -11.04 4.42 3.84
CA THR A 131 -10.02 5.48 3.79
C THR A 131 -9.03 5.14 2.71
N THR A 132 -8.70 6.12 1.89
CA THR A 132 -7.73 5.99 0.81
C THR A 132 -6.62 7.03 0.96
N SER A 133 -5.40 6.61 0.66
CA SER A 133 -4.25 7.49 0.54
C SER A 133 -3.55 7.27 -0.80
N PHE A 134 -2.98 8.35 -1.31
CA PHE A 134 -2.04 8.30 -2.42
C PHE A 134 -0.65 8.58 -1.88
N ASN A 135 0.30 7.69 -2.17
CA ASN A 135 1.69 7.82 -1.75
C ASN A 135 2.56 7.96 -3.00
N PHE A 136 3.52 8.88 -2.98
CA PHE A 136 4.59 8.96 -3.96
C PHE A 136 5.92 8.80 -3.24
N LEU A 137 6.82 8.00 -3.80
CA LEU A 137 8.10 7.64 -3.20
C LEU A 137 9.15 7.40 -4.29
N ALA A 138 10.28 8.09 -4.21
CA ALA A 138 11.44 7.84 -5.08
C ALA A 138 12.58 7.25 -4.26
N ARG A 139 13.37 6.36 -4.85
CA ARG A 139 14.56 5.80 -4.19
C ARG A 139 15.59 6.91 -4.06
N ILE A 140 16.15 7.09 -2.87
CA ILE A 140 17.25 8.02 -2.65
C ILE A 140 18.58 7.26 -2.57
N PRO A 141 19.69 7.88 -2.98
CA PRO A 141 21.02 7.35 -2.71
C PRO A 141 21.24 7.26 -1.19
N SER A 142 21.45 6.06 -0.68
CA SER A 142 21.90 5.81 0.69
C SER A 142 23.04 4.78 0.65
N PHE A 143 23.80 4.62 1.74
CA PHE A 143 24.91 3.66 1.75
C PHE A 143 24.50 2.24 1.34
N GLU A 144 23.28 1.82 1.71
CA GLU A 144 22.71 0.52 1.35
C GLU A 144 21.65 0.61 0.23
N ASN A 145 21.40 1.79 -0.33
CA ASN A 145 20.35 2.08 -1.33
C ASN A 145 18.97 1.48 -0.96
N ASN A 146 18.64 1.51 0.33
CA ASN A 146 17.47 0.87 0.91
C ASN A 146 16.41 1.87 1.41
N PHE A 147 16.48 3.14 1.00
CA PHE A 147 15.51 4.17 1.38
C PHE A 147 14.74 4.74 0.18
N TRP A 148 13.45 4.95 0.39
CA TRP A 148 12.58 5.69 -0.50
C TRP A 148 11.95 6.83 0.28
N VAL A 149 11.89 7.99 -0.35
CA VAL A 149 11.37 9.22 0.26
C VAL A 149 10.39 9.87 -0.68
N GLY A 150 9.35 10.45 -0.10
CA GLY A 150 8.38 11.25 -0.82
C GLY A 150 7.30 11.69 0.14
N TYR A 151 6.04 11.45 -0.20
CA TYR A 151 4.91 11.94 0.56
C TYR A 151 3.70 11.03 0.50
N VAL A 152 2.81 11.20 1.46
CA VAL A 152 1.48 10.58 1.50
C VAL A 152 0.43 11.66 1.58
N THR A 153 -0.65 11.50 0.81
CA THR A 153 -1.84 12.34 0.86
C THR A 153 -3.05 11.55 1.31
N ARG A 154 -3.94 12.14 2.10
CA ARG A 154 -5.24 11.55 2.47
C ARG A 154 -6.37 12.20 1.71
N THR A 155 -7.29 11.39 1.20
CA THR A 155 -8.52 11.84 0.53
C THR A 155 -9.60 12.19 1.56
N VAL A 156 -9.36 13.22 2.37
CA VAL A 156 -10.30 13.72 3.37
C VAL A 156 -10.70 15.17 3.06
N ARG A 157 -11.89 15.59 3.53
CA ARG A 157 -12.33 16.98 3.42
C ARG A 157 -11.30 17.92 4.06
N GLU A 158 -11.15 19.10 3.47
CA GLU A 158 -10.37 20.17 4.08
C GLU A 158 -10.96 20.51 5.45
N ASN A 159 -10.10 20.56 6.45
CA ASN A 159 -10.43 21.02 7.79
C ASN A 159 -9.31 21.93 8.26
N VAL A 160 -9.66 22.99 8.98
CA VAL A 160 -8.78 24.10 9.39
C VAL A 160 -7.53 23.63 10.15
N ALA A 161 -7.57 22.44 10.76
CA ALA A 161 -6.49 21.87 11.56
C ALA A 161 -5.81 20.62 10.96
N GLY A 162 -6.28 20.10 9.81
CA GLY A 162 -5.86 18.78 9.32
C GLY A 162 -4.86 18.86 8.18
N ARG A 163 -3.60 18.46 8.42
CA ARG A 163 -2.63 18.24 7.35
C ARG A 163 -3.14 17.13 6.42
N ARG A 164 -3.19 17.39 5.12
CA ARG A 164 -3.63 16.41 4.11
C ARG A 164 -2.48 15.70 3.44
N VAL A 165 -1.28 16.26 3.56
CA VAL A 165 -0.04 15.76 2.98
C VAL A 165 1.04 15.73 4.04
N GLU A 166 1.82 14.67 4.07
CA GLU A 166 2.96 14.53 4.97
C GLU A 166 4.12 13.81 4.27
N ARG A 167 5.35 14.13 4.69
CA ARG A 167 6.54 13.40 4.21
C ARG A 167 6.47 11.94 4.66
N LEU A 168 6.90 11.05 3.78
CA LEU A 168 6.89 9.61 3.99
C LEU A 168 8.26 9.04 3.67
N VAL A 169 8.74 8.17 4.56
CA VAL A 169 10.00 7.44 4.37
C VAL A 169 9.72 5.95 4.47
N TYR A 170 10.17 5.19 3.47
CA TYR A 170 10.24 3.74 3.50
C TYR A 170 11.69 3.28 3.56
N GLU A 171 11.93 2.27 4.39
CA GLU A 171 13.21 1.59 4.55
C GLU A 171 13.02 0.11 4.27
N TYR A 172 13.76 -0.42 3.30
CA TYR A 172 13.69 -1.82 2.94
C TYR A 172 14.46 -2.70 3.93
N LEU A 173 13.74 -3.62 4.58
CA LEU A 173 14.28 -4.62 5.51
C LEU A 173 14.40 -6.02 4.86
N GLY A 174 13.85 -6.18 3.66
CA GLY A 174 13.83 -7.44 2.93
C GLY A 174 13.10 -8.55 3.70
N LYS A 175 13.78 -9.68 3.88
CA LYS A 175 13.25 -10.86 4.58
C LYS A 175 14.00 -11.15 5.88
N ASN A 176 14.81 -10.19 6.35
CA ASN A 176 15.61 -10.38 7.55
C ASN A 176 14.73 -10.28 8.82
N MET A 177 14.27 -11.42 9.33
CA MET A 177 13.37 -11.46 10.49
C MET A 177 13.98 -10.84 11.76
N ALA A 178 15.31 -10.83 11.88
CA ALA A 178 15.99 -10.18 13.00
C ALA A 178 15.78 -8.65 13.01
N GLN A 179 15.59 -8.03 11.84
CA GLN A 179 15.26 -6.60 11.70
C GLN A 179 13.75 -6.37 11.64
N VAL A 180 13.01 -7.27 10.97
CA VAL A 180 11.56 -7.13 10.76
C VAL A 180 10.77 -7.25 12.05
N LEU A 181 11.09 -8.21 12.93
CA LEU A 181 10.31 -8.43 14.15
C LEU A 181 10.41 -7.26 15.14
N PRO A 182 11.59 -6.67 15.42
CA PRO A 182 11.67 -5.44 16.20
C PRO A 182 10.90 -4.27 15.57
N ALA A 183 11.00 -4.07 14.25
CA ALA A 183 10.24 -3.04 13.55
C ALA A 183 8.72 -3.26 13.69
N ALA A 184 8.24 -4.50 13.57
CA ALA A 184 6.84 -4.84 13.78
C ALA A 184 6.35 -4.55 15.21
N ARG A 185 7.14 -4.89 16.22
CA ARG A 185 6.79 -4.71 17.65
C ARG A 185 6.77 -3.24 18.08
N SER A 186 7.56 -2.41 17.42
CA SER A 186 7.65 -0.98 17.68
C SER A 186 6.63 -0.15 16.89
N ALA A 187 5.85 -0.77 15.99
CA ALA A 187 4.85 -0.08 15.18
C ALA A 187 3.79 0.62 16.05
N GLY A 188 3.50 1.87 15.74
CA GLY A 188 2.62 2.71 16.56
C GLY A 188 2.92 4.19 16.44
N PHE A 189 2.27 4.96 17.30
CA PHE A 189 2.66 6.33 17.57
C PHE A 189 4.00 6.35 18.33
N CYS A 190 4.83 7.34 18.03
CA CYS A 190 6.12 7.53 18.68
C CYS A 190 6.51 9.00 18.66
N ALA A 191 7.36 9.42 19.59
CA ALA A 191 7.92 10.76 19.58
C ALA A 191 8.99 10.91 18.49
N GLU A 192 9.30 12.14 18.10
CA GLU A 192 10.38 12.42 17.14
C GLU A 192 11.73 11.80 17.59
N SER A 193 11.99 11.81 18.90
CA SER A 193 13.17 11.22 19.54
C SER A 193 13.31 9.72 19.30
N ASP A 194 12.20 9.02 19.10
CA ASP A 194 12.14 7.56 18.94
C ASP A 194 12.39 7.09 17.50
N LEU A 195 12.42 8.03 16.55
CA LEU A 195 12.76 7.75 15.16
C LEU A 195 14.27 7.50 15.02
N LEU A 196 14.63 6.66 14.04
CA LEU A 196 16.02 6.56 13.64
C LEU A 196 16.51 7.92 13.13
N ALA A 197 17.74 8.29 13.48
CA ALA A 197 18.32 9.58 13.12
C ALA A 197 18.22 9.85 11.61
N TYR A 198 18.48 8.85 10.78
CA TYR A 198 18.38 9.00 9.33
C TYR A 198 16.93 9.21 8.86
N GLN A 199 15.95 8.48 9.41
CA GLN A 199 14.52 8.70 9.11
C GLN A 199 14.08 10.11 9.52
N ARG A 200 14.50 10.59 10.68
CA ARG A 200 14.21 11.96 11.14
C ARG A 200 14.74 13.00 10.17
N ASN A 201 15.99 12.84 9.72
CA ASN A 201 16.60 13.76 8.76
C ASN A 201 15.82 13.80 7.43
N LEU A 202 15.35 12.65 6.95
CA LEU A 202 14.56 12.55 5.71
C LEU A 202 13.14 13.09 5.87
N LEU A 203 12.55 12.98 7.05
CA LEU A 203 11.21 13.50 7.35
C LEU A 203 11.17 15.01 7.56
N LYS A 204 12.33 15.65 7.79
CA LYS A 204 12.48 17.11 7.92
C LYS A 204 11.39 17.73 8.81
N PRO A 205 11.29 17.29 10.08
CA PRO A 205 10.16 17.61 10.94
C PRO A 205 9.96 19.13 11.13
N SER A 206 11.04 19.91 11.16
CA SER A 206 10.99 21.36 11.35
C SER A 206 10.69 22.15 10.06
N GLU A 207 10.64 21.49 8.89
CA GLU A 207 10.36 22.14 7.61
C GLU A 207 8.90 21.90 7.20
N SER A 208 8.19 22.97 6.85
CA SER A 208 6.85 22.86 6.25
C SER A 208 6.90 22.02 4.97
N PHE A 209 5.79 21.32 4.69
CA PHE A 209 5.59 20.71 3.37
C PHE A 209 5.22 21.83 2.39
N ILE A 210 5.94 21.93 1.27
CA ILE A 210 5.74 22.93 0.21
C ILE A 210 5.27 22.21 -1.05
#